data_AF-A0A9E8QFW9-F1
#
_entry.id   AF-A0A9E8QFW9-F1
#
_cell.length_a   1.000
_cell.length_b   1.000
_cell.length_c   1.000
_cell.angle_alpha   90.00
_cell.angle_beta   90.00
_cell.angle_gamma   90.00
#
_symmetry.space_group_name_H-M   'P 1'
#
loop_
_entity.id
_entity.type
_entity.pdbx_description
1 polymer ?
#
loop_
_entity_poly.entity_id
_entity_poly.type
_entity_poly.pdbx_seq_one_letter_code
_entity_poly.pdbx_strand_id
1 'polypeptide(L)'
;MKTLDGVTAGTYLVQTSSGSRYRLDLTAREAIREAQVTEPALGDVSVPLRRDGEVLMLEAVVACTVGEDLVVVLGKVDTYAGYLATTRYGTTVVSITEVTA
;
A
#
# COMPACT_ATOMS: atom_id res chain seq x y z
N MET A 1 -9.40 -12.21 13.22
CA MET A 1 -8.25 -11.72 12.43
C MET A 1 -8.73 -10.50 11.66
N LYS A 2 -7.97 -9.40 11.63
CA LYS A 2 -8.40 -8.18 10.92
C LYS A 2 -8.01 -8.28 9.44
N THR A 3 -8.90 -7.87 8.54
CA THR A 3 -8.76 -7.97 7.09
C THR A 3 -9.40 -6.77 6.40
N LEU A 4 -8.90 -6.42 5.20
CA LEU A 4 -9.57 -5.52 4.26
C LEU A 4 -10.21 -6.26 3.07
N ASP A 5 -10.21 -7.60 3.08
CA ASP A 5 -10.80 -8.39 2.01
C ASP A 5 -12.32 -8.16 1.99
N GLY A 6 -12.83 -7.71 0.85
CA GLY A 6 -14.24 -7.33 0.68
C GLY A 6 -14.65 -5.98 1.30
N VAL A 7 -13.70 -5.23 1.88
CA VAL A 7 -13.95 -3.86 2.35
C VAL A 7 -13.85 -2.90 1.15
N THR A 8 -14.83 -2.00 1.02
CA THR A 8 -14.97 -1.14 -0.17
C THR A 8 -14.82 0.35 0.09
N ALA A 9 -14.66 0.77 1.34
CA ALA A 9 -14.58 2.18 1.73
C ALA A 9 -13.80 2.34 3.03
N GLY A 10 -13.35 3.56 3.29
CA GLY A 10 -12.55 3.92 4.46
C GLY A 10 -11.06 4.06 4.14
N THR A 11 -10.33 4.68 5.07
CA THR A 11 -8.89 4.89 4.96
C THR A 11 -8.18 4.08 6.03
N TYR A 12 -7.19 3.28 5.63
CA TYR A 12 -6.51 2.34 6.51
C TYR A 12 -5.01 2.49 6.44
N LEU A 13 -4.36 2.46 7.59
CA LEU A 13 -2.92 2.31 7.72
C LEU A 13 -2.59 0.82 7.88
N VAL A 14 -1.87 0.27 6.92
CA VAL A 14 -1.42 -1.12 6.89
C VAL A 14 0.08 -1.17 7.11
N GLN A 15 0.52 -1.89 8.13
CA GLN A 15 1.94 -2.14 8.37
C GLN A 15 2.29 -3.57 7.98
N THR A 16 3.46 -3.77 7.38
CA THR A 16 3.98 -5.09 6.98
C THR A 16 5.25 -5.44 7.75
N SER A 17 5.65 -6.71 7.73
CA SER A 17 6.80 -7.25 8.47
C SER A 17 8.15 -6.68 8.00
N SER A 18 8.25 -6.20 6.76
CA SER A 18 9.41 -5.44 6.26
C SER A 18 9.53 -4.03 6.86
N GLY A 19 8.59 -3.61 7.71
CA GLY A 19 8.49 -2.25 8.25
C GLY A 19 7.78 -1.27 7.33
N SER A 20 7.40 -1.67 6.10
CA SER A 20 6.65 -0.79 5.20
C SER A 20 5.28 -0.45 5.76
N ARG A 21 4.91 0.83 5.66
CA ARG A 21 3.58 1.35 6.01
C ARG A 21 2.89 1.86 4.76
N TYR A 22 1.63 1.44 4.58
CA TYR A 22 0.80 1.84 3.46
C TYR A 22 -0.46 2.50 3.99
N ARG A 23 -0.75 3.70 3.48
CA ARG A 23 -2.07 4.32 3.63
C ARG A 23 -2.90 3.92 2.42
N LEU A 24 -3.93 3.13 2.64
CA LEU A 24 -4.87 2.67 1.62
C LEU A 24 -6.18 3.41 1.84
N ASP A 25 -6.51 4.32 0.93
CA ASP A 25 -7.81 4.97 0.86
C ASP A 25 -8.69 4.21 -0.12
N LEU A 26 -9.59 3.39 0.41
CA LEU A 26 -10.50 2.58 -0.39
C LEU A 26 -11.63 3.41 -0.99
N THR A 27 -11.95 4.56 -0.38
CA THR A 27 -12.98 5.48 -0.86
C THR A 27 -12.47 6.28 -2.06
N ALA A 28 -11.30 6.91 -1.92
CA ALA A 28 -10.66 7.69 -2.98
C ALA A 28 -9.96 6.79 -4.03
N ARG A 29 -9.77 5.50 -3.72
CA ARG A 29 -9.00 4.53 -4.51
C ARG A 29 -7.55 4.96 -4.67
N GLU A 30 -6.91 5.29 -3.56
CA GLU A 30 -5.53 5.73 -3.51
C GLU A 30 -4.69 4.85 -2.56
N ALA A 31 -3.43 4.65 -2.92
CA ALA A 31 -2.44 3.98 -2.10
C ALA A 31 -1.18 4.83 -2.02
N ILE A 32 -0.72 5.07 -0.79
CA ILE A 32 0.52 5.78 -0.51
C ILE A 32 1.39 4.86 0.34
N ARG A 33 2.63 4.62 -0.08
CA ARG A 33 3.63 4.03 0.82
C ARG A 33 4.22 5.18 1.65
N GLU A 34 3.98 5.19 2.96
CA GLU A 34 4.51 6.26 3.81
C GLU A 34 6.02 6.12 3.95
N ALA A 35 6.74 7.24 3.84
CA ALA A 35 8.16 7.27 4.11
C ALA A 35 8.41 6.82 5.56
N GLN A 36 9.36 5.93 5.78
CA GLN A 36 9.75 5.58 7.15
C GLN A 36 10.42 6.78 7.81
N VAL A 37 9.76 7.38 8.79
CA VAL A 37 10.32 8.43 9.64
C VAL A 37 10.90 7.78 10.89
N THR A 38 12.00 7.01 10.78
CA THR A 38 12.82 6.69 11.97
C THR A 38 14.26 6.29 11.60
N GLU A 39 15.17 7.24 11.84
CA GLU A 39 16.59 7.14 12.27
C GLU A 39 17.64 6.41 11.39
N PRO A 40 18.88 6.92 11.33
CA PRO A 40 19.86 6.62 10.29
C PRO A 40 20.60 5.30 10.59
N ALA A 41 19.99 4.17 10.26
CA ALA A 41 20.68 2.87 10.29
C ALA A 41 20.70 2.30 8.87
N LEU A 42 21.85 2.46 8.20
CA LEU A 42 22.18 2.05 6.83
C LEU A 42 21.79 3.02 5.71
N GLY A 43 22.27 4.26 5.84
CA GLY A 43 22.45 5.15 4.70
C GLY A 43 21.15 5.68 4.12
N ASP A 44 21.11 6.98 3.95
CA ASP A 44 20.12 7.70 3.16
C ASP A 44 20.29 7.35 1.67
N VAL A 45 20.19 6.06 1.34
CA VAL A 45 20.04 5.63 -0.03
C VAL A 45 18.58 5.91 -0.33
N SER A 46 18.32 7.13 -0.79
CA SER A 46 17.23 7.37 -1.73
C SER A 46 17.37 6.31 -2.79
N VAL A 47 16.61 5.21 -2.64
CA VAL A 47 16.49 4.19 -3.67
C VAL A 47 15.53 4.84 -4.65
N PRO A 48 15.97 5.38 -5.80
CA PRO A 48 15.12 6.22 -6.64
C PRO A 48 13.92 5.46 -7.20
N LEU A 49 13.96 4.12 -7.10
CA LEU A 49 12.90 3.19 -7.45
C LEU A 49 11.80 3.06 -6.37
N ARG A 50 12.05 3.46 -5.12
CA ARG A 50 11.07 3.43 -4.03
C ARG A 50 10.23 4.71 -4.10
N ARG A 51 9.00 4.56 -4.61
CA ARG A 51 7.99 5.61 -4.78
C ARG A 51 7.32 5.98 -3.44
N ASP A 52 8.13 6.32 -2.45
CA ASP A 52 7.64 6.66 -1.10
C ASP A 52 7.02 8.06 -1.09
N GLY A 53 5.89 8.21 -0.40
CA GLY A 53 5.09 9.43 -0.38
C GLY A 53 4.29 9.68 -1.68
N GLU A 54 4.53 8.91 -2.73
CA GLU A 54 3.80 9.05 -3.99
C GLU A 54 2.40 8.45 -3.91
N VAL A 55 1.41 9.18 -4.43
CA VAL A 55 0.02 8.72 -4.53
C VAL A 55 -0.11 7.84 -5.78
N LEU A 56 -0.52 6.59 -5.57
CA LEU A 56 -0.78 5.62 -6.62
C LEU A 56 -2.27 5.31 -6.65
N MET A 57 -2.83 5.19 -7.86
CA MET A 57 -4.20 4.70 -8.01
C MET A 57 -4.28 3.25 -7.51
N LEU A 58 -5.18 2.98 -6.57
CA LEU A 58 -5.47 1.68 -6.01
C LEU A 58 -6.66 1.08 -6.75
N GLU A 59 -6.37 0.19 -7.70
CA GLU A 59 -7.42 -0.49 -8.45
C GLU A 59 -8.12 -1.52 -7.57
N ALA A 60 -7.36 -2.35 -6.85
CA ALA A 60 -7.93 -3.37 -5.98
C ALA A 60 -7.02 -3.76 -4.82
N VAL A 61 -7.62 -4.16 -3.70
CA VAL A 61 -6.98 -4.95 -2.66
C VAL A 61 -7.33 -6.41 -2.93
N VAL A 62 -6.32 -7.22 -3.25
CA VAL A 62 -6.51 -8.64 -3.59
C VAL A 62 -6.42 -9.51 -2.34
N ALA A 63 -5.46 -9.19 -1.46
CA ALA A 63 -5.31 -9.82 -0.16
C ALA A 63 -4.71 -8.80 0.81
N CYS A 64 -5.38 -8.57 1.94
CA CYS A 64 -4.85 -7.74 3.01
C CYS A 64 -5.40 -8.21 4.36
N THR A 65 -4.83 -9.29 4.86
CA THR A 65 -5.22 -9.92 6.12
C THR A 65 -4.03 -10.01 7.05
N VAL A 66 -4.19 -9.62 8.33
CA VAL A 66 -3.10 -9.72 9.32
C VAL A 66 -2.62 -11.17 9.42
N GLY A 67 -1.32 -11.39 9.21
CA GLY A 67 -0.72 -12.73 9.15
C GLY A 67 -0.51 -13.29 7.74
N GLU A 68 -1.02 -12.62 6.71
CA GLU A 68 -0.86 -12.98 5.29
C GLU A 68 -0.11 -11.91 4.51
N ASP A 69 0.46 -12.27 3.36
CA ASP A 69 1.17 -11.33 2.50
C ASP A 69 0.23 -10.31 1.86
N LEU A 70 0.66 -9.06 1.81
CA LEU A 70 -0.10 -7.98 1.17
C LEU A 70 -0.09 -8.16 -0.35
N VAL A 71 -1.27 -8.15 -0.97
CA VAL A 71 -1.41 -8.16 -2.44
C VAL A 71 -2.37 -7.06 -2.87
N VAL A 72 -1.87 -6.13 -3.69
CA VAL A 72 -2.65 -4.99 -4.21
C VAL A 72 -2.43 -4.81 -5.71
N VAL A 73 -3.42 -4.28 -6.40
CA VAL A 73 -3.32 -3.87 -7.81
C VAL A 73 -3.26 -2.35 -7.86
N LEU A 74 -2.16 -1.84 -8.41
CA LEU A 74 -1.90 -0.40 -8.51
C LEU A 74 -1.82 0.04 -9.97
N GLY A 75 -2.31 1.23 -10.26
CA GLY A 75 -2.37 1.79 -11.61
C GLY A 75 -3.78 2.09 -12.04
N LYS A 76 -3.91 2.65 -13.24
CA LYS A 76 -5.17 2.94 -13.91
C LYS A 76 -5.05 2.43 -15.33
N VAL A 77 -6.13 1.85 -15.86
CA VAL A 77 -6.22 1.53 -17.29
C VAL A 77 -6.06 2.83 -18.07
N ASP A 78 -4.88 3.04 -18.63
CA ASP A 78 -4.64 4.09 -19.61
C ASP A 78 -4.62 3.44 -21.01
N THR A 79 -5.74 3.60 -21.72
CA THR A 79 -5.92 3.14 -23.10
C THR A 79 -4.92 3.77 -24.09
N TYR A 80 -4.22 4.83 -23.71
CA TYR A 80 -3.23 5.51 -24.55
C TYR A 80 -1.80 4.95 -24.39
N ALA A 81 -1.45 4.45 -23.20
CA ALA A 81 -0.07 4.07 -22.86
C ALA A 81 0.16 2.54 -22.79
N GLY A 82 -0.89 1.72 -22.95
CA GLY A 82 -0.78 0.26 -22.89
C GLY A 82 -0.42 -0.29 -21.51
N TYR A 83 -0.33 0.57 -20.49
CA TYR A 83 -0.13 0.17 -19.10
C TYR A 83 -1.48 0.08 -18.40
N LEU A 84 -1.82 -1.13 -17.96
CA LEU A 84 -3.13 -1.44 -17.39
C LEU A 84 -3.13 -1.26 -15.87
N ALA A 85 -2.22 -1.97 -15.21
CA ALA A 85 -1.99 -1.97 -13.78
C ALA A 85 -0.77 -2.86 -13.46
N THR A 86 -0.34 -2.87 -12.21
CA THR A 86 0.65 -3.83 -11.70
C THR A 86 0.15 -4.39 -10.37
N THR A 87 0.13 -5.72 -10.29
CA THR A 87 -0.02 -6.43 -9.02
C THR A 87 1.28 -6.33 -8.24
N ARG A 88 1.21 -5.82 -7.01
CA ARG A 88 2.34 -5.77 -6.09
C ARG A 88 2.11 -6.75 -4.95
N TYR A 89 3.11 -7.60 -4.76
CA TYR A 89 3.24 -8.49 -3.61
C TYR A 89 4.16 -7.81 -2.58
N GLY A 90 3.62 -7.55 -1.40
CA GLY A 90 4.36 -7.08 -0.23
C GLY A 90 4.62 -8.22 0.75
N THR A 91 5.33 -7.90 1.83
CA THR A 91 5.54 -8.84 2.94
C THR A 91 4.29 -8.95 3.82
N THR A 92 4.26 -9.96 4.68
CA THR A 92 3.20 -10.24 5.64
C THR A 92 2.68 -9.01 6.38
N VAL A 93 1.36 -8.81 6.38
CA VAL A 93 0.67 -7.75 7.10
C VAL A 93 0.73 -8.03 8.60
N VAL A 94 1.18 -7.05 9.37
CA VAL A 94 1.30 -7.14 10.84
C VAL A 94 0.26 -6.30 11.57
N SER A 95 -0.26 -5.23 10.94
CA SER A 95 -1.36 -4.44 11.51
C SER A 95 -2.18 -3.75 10.43
N ILE A 96 -3.45 -3.50 10.76
CA ILE A 96 -4.40 -2.72 9.97
C ILE A 96 -5.11 -1.79 10.95
N THR A 97 -5.04 -0.48 10.75
CA THR A 97 -5.68 0.52 11.61
C THR A 97 -6.52 1.45 10.75
N GLU A 98 -7.77 1.68 11.12
CA GLU A 98 -8.60 2.67 10.42
C GLU A 98 -8.16 4.07 10.82
N VAL A 99 -8.05 4.96 9.85
CA VAL A 99 -7.70 6.37 10.05
C VAL A 99 -9.02 7.14 10.05
N THR A 100 -9.52 7.47 11.23
CA THR A 100 -10.64 8.40 11.39
C THR A 100 -10.13 9.83 11.26
N ALA A 101 -10.84 10.65 10.47
CA ALA A 101 -10.64 12.09 10.38
C ALA A 101 -10.93 12.81 11.70
#